data_AF-A0A831QQ43-F1
#
_entry.id   AF-A0A831QQ43-F1
#
_cell.length_a   1.000
_cell.length_b   1.000
_cell.length_c   1.000
_cell.angle_alpha   90.00
_cell.angle_beta   90.00
_cell.angle_gamma   90.00
#
_symmetry.space_group_name_H-M   'P 1'
#
loop_
_entity.id
_entity.type
_entity.pdbx_description
1 polymer ?
#
loop_
_entity_poly.entity_id
_entity_poly.type
_entity_poly.pdbx_seq_one_letter_code
_entity_poly.pdbx_strand_id
1 'polypeptide(L)'
;MDYIKNKCHFCALLLLILVLLSLSCKRKETNSKTAVVFTDVVKPNFINFLVDDLGYAQVGAYGHEKIETPNIDALSANGILFIQHYSSAPVCSAAQYILLTGKHAGNAFI
;
A
#
# COMPACT_ATOMS: atom_id res chain seq x y z
N MET A 1 -13.04 -4.04 52.17
CA MET A 1 -12.69 -2.60 52.26
C MET A 1 -11.88 -2.19 51.02
N ASP A 2 -12.25 -2.74 49.85
CA ASP A 2 -11.38 -2.83 48.67
C ASP A 2 -11.93 -2.04 47.47
N TYR A 3 -13.20 -1.63 47.55
CA TYR A 3 -13.89 -0.83 46.53
C TYR A 3 -13.37 0.62 46.46
N ILE A 4 -12.96 1.21 47.59
CA ILE A 4 -12.45 2.59 47.65
C ILE A 4 -11.03 2.68 47.06
N LYS A 5 -10.18 1.66 47.25
CA LYS A 5 -8.83 1.61 46.66
C LYS A 5 -8.88 1.49 45.14
N ASN A 6 -9.81 0.69 44.59
CA ASN A 6 -9.94 0.49 43.15
C ASN A 6 -10.47 1.75 42.42
N LYS A 7 -11.32 2.54 43.08
CA LYS A 7 -11.81 3.83 42.56
C LYS A 7 -10.72 4.92 42.55
N CYS A 8 -9.79 4.87 43.51
CA CYS A 8 -8.63 5.78 43.57
C CYS A 8 -7.58 5.44 42.49
N HIS A 9 -7.32 4.15 42.24
CA HIS A 9 -6.45 3.70 41.14
C HIS A 9 -7.03 4.02 39.75
N PHE A 10 -8.34 3.86 39.54
CA PHE A 10 -8.96 4.19 38.26
C PHE A 10 -8.91 5.69 37.96
N CYS A 11 -9.08 6.53 38.99
CA CYS A 11 -8.98 7.99 38.84
C CYS A 11 -7.52 8.43 38.57
N ALA A 12 -6.53 7.81 39.22
CA ALA A 12 -5.12 8.07 38.95
C ALA A 12 -4.70 7.63 37.53
N LEU A 13 -5.21 6.50 37.04
CA LEU A 13 -4.96 6.02 35.68
C LEU A 13 -5.58 6.97 34.64
N LEU A 14 -6.79 7.48 34.88
CA LEU A 14 -7.46 8.43 34.00
C LEU A 14 -6.71 9.76 33.91
N LEU A 15 -6.20 10.25 35.05
CA LEU A 15 -5.39 11.47 35.11
C LEU A 15 -4.04 11.29 34.40
N LEU A 16 -3.41 10.12 34.52
CA LEU A 16 -2.16 9.81 33.83
C LEU A 16 -2.34 9.79 32.29
N ILE A 17 -3.44 9.21 31.81
CA ILE A 17 -3.77 9.16 30.37
C ILE A 17 -4.01 10.57 29.82
N LEU A 18 -4.71 11.43 30.55
CA LEU A 18 -4.94 12.83 30.18
C LEU A 18 -3.63 13.65 30.09
N VAL A 19 -2.68 13.40 31.00
CA VAL A 19 -1.36 14.05 30.99
C VAL A 19 -0.53 13.56 29.78
N LEU A 20 -0.56 12.26 29.48
CA LEU A 20 0.15 11.70 28.30
C LEU A 20 -0.42 12.23 26.97
N LEU A 21 -1.74 12.44 26.89
CA LEU A 21 -2.39 13.03 25.72
C LEU A 21 -2.00 14.50 25.49
N SER A 22 -1.77 15.27 26.55
CA SER A 22 -1.38 16.68 26.44
C SER A 22 0.11 16.89 26.14
N LEU A 23 0.98 15.94 26.50
CA LEU A 23 2.41 15.96 26.16
C LEU A 23 2.72 15.56 24.70
N SER A 24 1.76 14.96 23.99
CA SER A 24 1.94 14.45 22.61
C SER A 24 1.97 15.55 21.53
N CYS A 25 1.53 16.77 21.84
CA CYS A 25 1.49 17.88 20.88
C CYS A 25 2.45 19.03 21.25
N LYS A 26 3.76 18.80 21.18
CA LYS A 26 4.71 19.89 20.89
C LYS A 26 5.05 19.87 19.40
N ARG A 27 4.23 20.57 18.60
CA ARG A 27 4.47 20.80 17.17
C ARG A 27 5.67 21.75 17.03
N LYS A 28 6.77 21.25 16.48
CA LYS A 28 7.97 22.04 16.16
C LYS A 28 7.73 22.76 14.83
N GLU A 29 7.27 24.00 14.87
CA GLU A 29 7.21 24.85 13.68
C GLU A 29 8.63 25.11 13.17
N THR A 30 8.98 24.43 12.08
CA THR A 30 10.24 24.69 11.37
C THR A 30 9.89 25.60 10.20
N ASN A 31 10.13 26.90 10.38
CA ASN A 31 9.92 27.93 9.37
C ASN A 31 11.02 27.83 8.30
N SER A 32 10.99 26.76 7.50
CA SER A 32 11.88 26.58 6.36
C SER A 32 11.22 27.22 5.15
N LYS A 33 11.57 28.48 4.87
CA LYS A 33 11.39 29.08 3.55
C LYS A 33 12.32 28.38 2.56
N THR A 34 11.95 27.16 2.16
CA THR A 34 12.59 26.47 1.05
C THR A 34 11.99 27.04 -0.23
N ALA A 35 12.78 27.77 -1.01
CA ALA A 35 12.40 28.17 -2.36
C ALA A 35 12.07 26.90 -3.16
N VAL A 36 10.81 26.74 -3.56
CA VAL A 36 10.36 25.61 -4.37
C VAL A 36 10.91 25.85 -5.77
N VAL A 37 12.02 25.18 -6.08
CA VAL A 37 12.54 25.09 -7.44
C VAL A 37 11.56 24.19 -8.20
N PHE A 38 10.70 24.79 -9.00
CA PHE A 38 9.91 24.07 -9.98
C PHE A 38 10.86 23.62 -11.09
N THR A 39 11.37 22.40 -10.98
CA THR A 39 11.86 21.69 -12.15
C THR A 39 10.66 21.40 -13.04
N ASP A 40 10.79 21.58 -14.36
CA ASP A 40 9.79 21.10 -15.32
C ASP A 40 9.71 19.58 -15.20
N VAL A 41 8.83 19.10 -14.32
CA VAL A 41 8.59 17.68 -14.13
C VAL A 41 7.92 17.19 -15.40
N VAL A 42 8.73 16.59 -16.28
CA VAL A 42 8.22 15.89 -17.46
C VAL A 42 7.25 14.81 -16.95
N LYS A 43 5.98 14.93 -17.33
CA LYS A 43 4.95 13.98 -16.94
C LYS A 43 5.36 12.59 -17.44
N PRO A 44 5.51 11.59 -16.55
CA PRO A 44 5.88 10.25 -16.99
C PRO A 44 4.76 9.64 -17.83
N ASN A 45 5.14 8.82 -18.80
CA ASN A 45 4.20 7.95 -19.49
C ASN A 45 3.93 6.72 -18.62
N PHE A 46 2.67 6.25 -18.61
CA PHE A 46 2.27 5.05 -17.90
C PHE A 46 1.80 4.00 -18.91
N ILE A 47 2.45 2.84 -18.89
CA ILE A 47 2.12 1.70 -19.75
C ILE A 47 1.77 0.53 -18.82
N ASN A 48 0.57 -0.02 -18.98
CA ASN A 48 0.12 -1.20 -18.25
C ASN A 48 0.06 -2.39 -19.22
N PHE A 49 0.83 -3.43 -18.90
CA PHE A 49 0.77 -4.72 -19.59
C PHE A 49 -0.10 -5.67 -18.79
N LEU A 50 -1.30 -5.99 -19.30
CA LEU A 50 -2.18 -7.02 -18.75
C LEU A 50 -2.08 -8.25 -19.63
N VAL A 51 -1.76 -9.40 -19.02
CA VAL A 51 -1.63 -10.69 -19.73
C VAL A 51 -2.76 -11.60 -19.27
N ASP A 52 -3.44 -12.23 -20.23
CA ASP A 52 -4.54 -13.16 -19.97
C ASP A 52 -3.99 -14.55 -19.59
N ASP A 53 -4.57 -15.18 -18.57
CA ASP A 53 -4.24 -16.52 -18.08
C ASP A 53 -2.75 -16.82 -17.78
N LEU A 54 -1.92 -15.79 -17.52
CA LEU A 54 -0.54 -15.98 -17.09
C LEU A 54 -0.46 -16.29 -15.59
N GLY A 55 -0.14 -17.54 -15.26
CA GLY A 55 0.06 -18.01 -13.90
C GLY A 55 1.37 -17.55 -13.28
N TYR A 56 1.35 -17.34 -11.96
CA TYR A 56 2.49 -16.89 -11.16
C TYR A 56 3.76 -17.73 -11.37
N ALA A 57 3.63 -19.06 -11.44
CA ALA A 57 4.75 -19.99 -11.57
C ALA A 57 5.25 -20.21 -13.02
N GLN A 58 4.82 -19.38 -13.98
CA GLN A 58 5.20 -19.50 -15.40
C GLN A 58 6.25 -18.47 -15.84
N VAL A 59 6.72 -17.59 -14.94
CA VAL A 59 7.69 -16.53 -15.25
C VAL A 59 9.01 -16.78 -14.51
N GLY A 60 10.14 -16.60 -15.20
CA GLY A 60 11.48 -16.79 -14.66
C GLY A 60 11.75 -15.97 -13.39
N ALA A 61 11.32 -14.72 -13.37
CA ALA A 61 11.39 -13.84 -12.19
C ALA A 61 10.72 -14.39 -10.92
N TYR A 62 9.78 -15.34 -11.04
CA TYR A 62 9.13 -16.03 -9.92
C TYR A 62 9.69 -17.46 -9.68
N GLY A 63 10.81 -17.81 -10.31
CA GLY A 63 11.53 -19.07 -10.12
C GLY A 63 11.22 -20.17 -11.13
N HIS A 64 10.60 -19.84 -12.28
CA HIS A 64 10.36 -20.83 -13.33
C HIS A 64 11.66 -21.13 -14.11
N GLU A 65 12.04 -22.41 -14.25
CA GLU A 65 13.34 -22.80 -14.82
C GLU A 65 13.31 -23.24 -16.30
N LYS A 66 12.14 -23.56 -16.87
CA LYS A 66 12.02 -24.17 -18.21
C LYS A 66 11.61 -23.19 -19.31
N ILE A 67 10.63 -22.35 -19.03
CA ILE A 67 10.17 -21.26 -19.89
C ILE A 67 11.07 -20.05 -19.65
N GLU A 68 11.79 -19.63 -20.69
CA GLU A 68 12.63 -18.44 -20.66
C GLU A 68 11.78 -17.17 -20.86
N THR A 69 11.90 -16.20 -19.94
CA THR A 69 11.19 -14.91 -20.01
C THR A 69 12.13 -13.72 -19.93
N PRO A 70 13.19 -13.65 -20.75
CA PRO A 70 14.33 -12.74 -20.55
C PRO A 70 13.94 -11.26 -20.46
N ASN A 71 12.92 -10.82 -21.20
CA ASN A 71 12.44 -9.43 -21.15
C ASN A 71 11.66 -9.11 -19.86
N ILE A 72 10.85 -10.05 -19.36
CA ILE A 72 10.11 -9.88 -18.10
C ILE A 72 11.09 -9.95 -16.92
N ASP A 73 12.06 -10.85 -17.00
CA ASP A 73 13.11 -11.00 -16.00
C ASP A 73 13.96 -9.73 -15.90
N ALA A 74 14.36 -9.16 -17.05
CA ALA A 74 15.06 -7.88 -17.09
C ALA A 74 14.21 -6.72 -16.53
N LEU A 75 12.91 -6.69 -16.82
CA LEU A 75 11.99 -5.68 -16.25
C LEU A 75 11.91 -5.80 -14.73
N SER A 76 11.85 -7.02 -14.21
CA SER A 76 11.82 -7.29 -12.76
C SER A 76 13.11 -6.86 -12.06
N ALA A 77 14.28 -7.09 -12.69
CA ALA A 77 15.59 -6.74 -12.15
C ALA A 77 15.82 -5.22 -12.10
N ASN A 78 15.20 -4.47 -13.00
CA ASN A 78 15.29 -3.00 -13.06
C ASN A 78 14.11 -2.30 -12.38
N GLY A 79 13.25 -3.04 -11.68
CA GLY A 79 12.00 -2.53 -11.14
C GLY A 79 11.68 -3.08 -9.75
N ILE A 80 10.38 -3.17 -9.47
CA ILE A 80 9.84 -3.74 -8.25
C ILE A 80 9.07 -5.01 -8.60
N LEU A 81 9.43 -6.12 -7.97
CA LEU A 81 8.73 -7.39 -8.08
C LEU A 81 7.76 -7.58 -6.91
N PHE A 82 6.49 -7.87 -7.20
CA PHE A 82 5.48 -8.12 -6.18
C PHE A 82 5.24 -9.62 -6.01
N ILE A 83 5.48 -10.15 -4.80
CA ILE A 83 5.25 -11.57 -4.48
C ILE A 83 3.85 -11.85 -3.91
N GLN A 84 3.04 -10.82 -3.71
CA GLN A 84 1.69 -10.89 -3.12
C GLN A 84 0.72 -9.99 -3.89
N HIS A 85 0.73 -10.10 -5.23
CA HIS A 85 -0.19 -9.40 -6.12
C HIS A 85 -1.31 -10.34 -6.56
N TYR A 86 -2.55 -10.02 -6.22
CA TYR A 86 -3.72 -10.84 -6.52
C TYR A 86 -4.56 -10.20 -7.62
N SER A 87 -5.00 -11.01 -8.59
CA SER A 87 -6.04 -10.58 -9.52
C SER A 87 -7.32 -10.23 -8.74
N SER A 88 -8.01 -9.18 -9.17
CA SER A 88 -9.23 -8.72 -8.50
C SER A 88 -10.42 -9.66 -8.68
N ALA A 89 -10.36 -10.54 -9.69
CA ALA A 89 -11.35 -11.59 -9.94
C ALA A 89 -10.70 -12.75 -10.71
N PRO A 90 -11.24 -13.98 -10.59
CA PRO A 90 -10.73 -15.15 -11.32
C PRO A 90 -11.26 -15.27 -12.76
N VAL A 91 -11.87 -14.21 -13.32
CA VAL A 91 -12.41 -14.18 -14.68
C VAL A 91 -12.01 -12.89 -15.40
N CYS A 92 -11.75 -12.97 -16.70
CA CYS A 92 -11.12 -11.92 -17.51
C CYS A 92 -11.89 -10.58 -17.49
N SER A 93 -13.16 -10.58 -17.89
CA SER A 93 -13.98 -9.35 -17.97
C SER A 93 -14.10 -8.63 -16.63
N ALA A 94 -14.26 -9.39 -15.54
CA ALA A 94 -14.35 -8.83 -14.19
C ALA A 94 -13.02 -8.22 -13.73
N ALA A 95 -11.91 -8.92 -13.94
CA ALA A 95 -10.59 -8.45 -13.57
C ALA A 95 -10.21 -7.17 -14.32
N GLN A 96 -10.49 -7.11 -15.62
CA GLN A 96 -10.26 -5.92 -16.45
C GLN A 96 -11.13 -4.73 -16.00
N TYR A 97 -12.43 -4.95 -15.76
CA TYR A 97 -13.32 -3.90 -15.28
C TYR A 97 -12.83 -3.30 -13.95
N ILE A 98 -12.47 -4.15 -12.99
CA ILE A 98 -11.99 -3.71 -11.68
C ILE A 98 -10.65 -2.97 -11.82
N LEU A 99 -9.72 -3.47 -12.62
CA LEU A 99 -8.42 -2.83 -12.85
C LEU A 99 -8.57 -1.41 -13.42
N LEU A 100 -9.45 -1.23 -14.41
CA LEU A 100 -9.65 0.05 -15.09
C LEU A 100 -10.47 1.05 -14.27
N THR A 101 -11.39 0.57 -13.44
CA THR A 101 -12.28 1.44 -12.65
C THR A 101 -11.81 1.68 -11.23
N GLY A 102 -10.89 0.85 -10.72
CA GLY A 102 -10.46 0.85 -9.31
C GLY A 102 -11.56 0.42 -8.33
N LYS A 103 -12.67 -0.15 -8.81
CA LYS A 103 -13.78 -0.57 -7.96
C LYS A 103 -13.53 -1.95 -7.35
N HIS A 104 -13.86 -2.11 -6.07
CA HIS A 104 -13.89 -3.45 -5.47
C HIS A 104 -14.94 -4.36 -6.15
N ALA A 105 -14.70 -5.68 -6.14
CA ALA A 105 -15.53 -6.68 -6.80
C ALA A 105 -17.01 -6.62 -6.40
N GLY A 106 -17.33 -6.36 -5.12
CA GLY A 106 -18.71 -6.22 -4.65
C GLY A 106 -19.47 -5.00 -5.21
N ASN A 107 -18.79 -4.05 -5.85
CA ASN A 107 -19.36 -2.86 -6.46
C ASN A 107 -19.09 -2.80 -7.99
N ALA A 108 -18.57 -3.87 -8.56
CA ALA A 108 -18.31 -4.00 -9.98
C ALA A 108 -19.56 -4.53 -10.70
N PHE A 109 -19.82 -4.00 -11.89
CA PHE A 109 -20.92 -4.43 -12.75
C PHE A 109 -20.31 -4.77 -14.11
N ILE A 110 -20.50 -6.00 -14.56
CA ILE A 110 -19.91 -6.59 -15.77
C ILE A 110 -21.02 -7.04 -16.69
#